data_AF-A0A1Y4WEG9-F1
#
_entry.id   AF-A0A1Y4WEG9-F1
#
_cell.length_a   1.000
_cell.length_b   1.000
_cell.length_c   1.000
_cell.angle_alpha   90.00
_cell.angle_beta   90.00
_cell.angle_gamma   90.00
#
_symmetry.space_group_name_H-M   'P 1'
#
loop_
_entity.id
_entity.type
_entity.pdbx_description
1 polymer ?
#
loop_
_entity_poly.entity_id
_entity_poly.type
_entity_poly.pdbx_seq_one_letter_code
_entity_poly.pdbx_strand_id
1 'polypeptide(L)'
;MMGTVTFPGLGLEFHLNSIAFRIFGWPVHWYGIIIAAGFLLAVLYCCHVSGRFGIKQDDIIDMLFFAVPLCIIGARLYYIIFYLDLYRREDGSLDFGAMVRIWDGGLAIYGGVIMAVIVLFVFCRVRKIKFLAFADLGVYGMLIGQMIGRWGNFVNIEAYGGPTDLPWRMGIYAYVDGARQYMEVHPTFLYESLWNLLGFVLLVVIARKWRKFDGQMFLSYFAWYGVGRGFIEGLRTDSLYFFNTPIRVSQVFGFVTAAIAIVLLIINLGFRKHDPDDLWVNRVKKSARRVALVYVEGDPAGAKWLKEQSRRLTQEFAKLETYALPAGTSAEERDELLTALKEREDLSDVLVYQQKQP
;
A
#
# COMPACT_ATOMS: atom_id res chain seq x y z
N MET A 1 -21.08 18.60 -7.13
CA MET A 1 -21.03 19.89 -7.84
C MET A 1 -20.54 19.57 -9.25
N MET A 2 -21.23 20.04 -10.30
CA MET A 2 -20.78 19.84 -11.67
C MET A 2 -19.74 20.90 -12.02
N GLY A 3 -18.60 20.47 -12.54
CA GLY A 3 -17.54 21.35 -13.03
C GLY A 3 -17.08 20.91 -14.41
N THR A 4 -16.71 21.88 -15.24
CA THR A 4 -16.12 21.63 -16.55
C THR A 4 -14.61 21.75 -16.43
N VAL A 5 -13.90 20.74 -16.91
CA VAL A 5 -12.44 20.74 -17.05
C VAL A 5 -12.10 20.60 -18.52
N THR A 6 -11.20 21.45 -19.01
CA THR A 6 -10.74 21.45 -20.40
C THR A 6 -9.24 21.20 -20.46
N PHE A 7 -8.75 20.65 -21.56
CA PHE A 7 -7.34 20.69 -21.94
C PHE A 7 -7.24 21.33 -23.31
N PRO A 8 -7.22 22.68 -23.39
CA PRO A 8 -7.41 23.39 -24.65
C PRO A 8 -6.35 23.06 -25.70
N GLY A 9 -5.09 22.91 -25.29
CA GLY A 9 -4.01 22.52 -26.20
C GLY A 9 -4.07 21.05 -26.69
N LEU A 10 -4.94 20.22 -26.09
CA LEU A 10 -5.20 18.85 -26.51
C LEU A 10 -6.59 18.68 -27.15
N GLY A 11 -7.43 19.72 -27.17
CA GLY A 11 -8.81 19.66 -27.66
C GLY A 11 -9.72 18.74 -26.85
N LEU A 12 -9.46 18.56 -25.54
CA LEU A 12 -10.27 17.69 -24.66
C LEU A 12 -11.16 18.52 -23.73
N GLU A 13 -12.38 18.04 -23.49
CA GLU A 13 -13.32 18.62 -22.54
C GLU A 13 -14.01 17.51 -21.73
N PHE A 14 -14.14 17.73 -20.42
CA PHE A 14 -14.73 16.81 -19.48
C PHE A 14 -15.73 17.52 -18.58
N HIS A 15 -16.95 16.99 -18.51
CA HIS A 15 -17.96 17.41 -17.53
C HIS A 15 -17.92 16.47 -16.34
N LEU A 16 -17.39 16.95 -15.23
CA LEU A 16 -17.14 16.16 -14.02
C LEU A 16 -18.21 16.46 -12.98
N ASN A 17 -18.71 15.42 -12.34
CA ASN A 17 -19.56 15.53 -11.15
C ASN A 17 -18.85 14.82 -10.00
N SER A 18 -18.63 15.53 -8.88
CA SER A 18 -17.99 14.93 -7.71
C SER A 18 -18.79 13.79 -7.06
N ILE A 19 -20.11 13.77 -7.26
CA ILE A 19 -21.00 12.70 -6.79
C ILE A 19 -21.14 11.66 -7.91
N ALA A 20 -20.80 10.42 -7.61
CA ALA A 20 -20.94 9.29 -8.54
C ALA A 20 -22.39 8.83 -8.61
N PHE A 21 -22.99 8.56 -7.45
CA PHE A 21 -24.39 8.17 -7.31
C PHE A 21 -24.87 8.41 -5.87
N ARG A 22 -26.16 8.20 -5.62
CA ARG A 22 -26.75 8.33 -4.28
C ARG A 22 -27.33 6.99 -3.84
N ILE A 23 -27.11 6.62 -2.58
CA ILE A 23 -27.73 5.44 -1.95
C ILE A 23 -28.64 5.95 -0.84
N PHE A 24 -29.95 5.71 -0.91
CA PHE A 24 -30.93 6.21 0.08
C PHE A 24 -30.79 7.72 0.37
N GLY A 25 -30.49 8.53 -0.64
CA GLY A 25 -30.26 9.98 -0.52
C GLY A 25 -28.82 10.37 -0.15
N TRP A 26 -28.02 9.46 0.40
CA TRP A 26 -26.62 9.70 0.78
C TRP A 26 -25.71 9.75 -0.45
N PRO A 27 -24.93 10.84 -0.65
CA PRO A 27 -24.03 10.96 -1.79
C PRO A 27 -22.81 10.05 -1.65
N VAL A 28 -22.55 9.25 -2.68
CA VAL A 28 -21.30 8.49 -2.83
C VAL A 28 -20.40 9.25 -3.81
N HIS A 29 -19.23 9.63 -3.34
CA HIS A 29 -18.28 10.45 -4.09
C HIS A 29 -17.33 9.59 -4.93
N TRP A 30 -17.02 10.04 -6.15
CA TRP A 30 -15.99 9.41 -7.00
C TRP A 30 -14.64 9.34 -6.29
N TYR A 31 -14.29 10.36 -5.52
CA TYR A 31 -13.05 10.40 -4.74
C TYR A 31 -12.91 9.17 -3.82
N GLY A 32 -13.98 8.79 -3.12
CA GLY A 32 -13.99 7.61 -2.25
C GLY A 32 -13.88 6.30 -3.04
N ILE A 33 -14.57 6.21 -4.18
CA ILE A 33 -14.50 5.04 -5.08
C ILE A 33 -13.07 4.87 -5.62
N ILE A 34 -12.44 5.95 -6.06
CA ILE A 34 -11.08 5.95 -6.61
C ILE A 34 -10.07 5.55 -5.53
N ILE A 35 -10.19 6.08 -4.31
CA ILE A 35 -9.34 5.66 -3.19
C ILE A 35 -9.53 4.19 -2.86
N ALA A 36 -10.77 3.70 -2.78
CA ALA A 36 -11.06 2.30 -2.50
C ALA A 36 -10.49 1.37 -3.60
N ALA A 37 -10.61 1.76 -4.87
CA ALA A 37 -10.02 1.04 -5.99
C ALA A 37 -8.48 1.04 -5.92
N GLY A 38 -7.87 2.20 -5.64
CA GLY A 38 -6.41 2.31 -5.44
C GLY A 38 -5.91 1.45 -4.28
N PHE A 39 -6.63 1.45 -3.16
CA PHE A 39 -6.34 0.59 -2.02
C PHE A 39 -6.45 -0.90 -2.39
N LEU A 40 -7.52 -1.33 -3.06
CA LEU A 40 -7.69 -2.72 -3.48
C LEU A 40 -6.56 -3.15 -4.42
N LEU A 41 -6.23 -2.33 -5.43
CA LEU A 41 -5.12 -2.59 -6.34
C LEU A 41 -3.77 -2.68 -5.60
N ALA A 42 -3.55 -1.81 -4.61
CA ALA A 42 -2.36 -1.84 -3.77
C ALA A 42 -2.26 -3.17 -2.99
N VAL A 43 -3.35 -3.62 -2.37
CA VAL A 43 -3.39 -4.89 -1.62
C VAL A 43 -3.16 -6.07 -2.56
N LEU A 44 -3.87 -6.14 -3.69
CA LEU A 44 -3.73 -7.21 -4.67
C LEU A 44 -2.29 -7.30 -5.19
N TYR A 45 -1.69 -6.16 -5.52
CA TYR A 45 -0.31 -6.10 -5.98
C TYR A 45 0.66 -6.54 -4.88
N CYS A 46 0.53 -6.02 -3.66
CA CYS A 46 1.36 -6.41 -2.53
C CYS A 46 1.27 -7.91 -2.23
N CYS A 47 0.07 -8.50 -2.24
CA CYS A 47 -0.11 -9.94 -2.09
C CYS A 47 0.55 -10.73 -3.23
N HIS A 48 0.46 -10.24 -4.47
CA HIS A 48 1.11 -10.89 -5.62
C HIS A 48 2.64 -10.91 -5.50
N VAL A 49 3.25 -9.84 -4.98
CA VAL A 49 4.72 -9.72 -4.89
C VAL A 49 5.30 -10.05 -3.52
N SER A 50 4.48 -10.34 -2.51
CA SER A 50 4.89 -10.54 -1.11
C SER A 50 5.97 -11.62 -0.94
N GLY A 51 5.89 -12.69 -1.75
CA GLY A 51 6.85 -13.78 -1.80
C GLY A 51 8.30 -13.34 -2.04
N ARG A 52 8.52 -12.21 -2.75
CA ARG A 52 9.85 -11.65 -3.01
C ARG A 52 10.50 -11.04 -1.76
N PHE A 53 9.67 -10.66 -0.79
CA PHE A 53 10.09 -10.01 0.44
C PHE A 53 10.08 -10.96 1.63
N GLY A 54 9.63 -12.22 1.49
CA GLY A 54 9.55 -13.15 2.62
C GLY A 54 8.35 -12.89 3.52
N ILE A 55 7.30 -12.26 2.98
CA ILE A 55 6.08 -11.89 3.70
C ILE A 55 4.93 -12.75 3.19
N LYS A 56 4.17 -13.36 4.11
CA LYS A 56 3.00 -14.18 3.74
C LYS A 56 1.84 -13.26 3.34
N GLN A 57 0.94 -13.75 2.50
CA GLN A 57 -0.24 -12.99 2.12
C GLN A 57 -1.14 -12.73 3.34
N ASP A 58 -1.29 -13.72 4.21
CA ASP A 58 -2.06 -13.60 5.45
C ASP A 58 -1.50 -12.50 6.37
N ASP A 59 -0.17 -12.35 6.46
CA ASP A 59 0.44 -11.27 7.25
C ASP A 59 0.04 -9.88 6.75
N ILE A 60 -0.18 -9.72 5.44
CA ILE A 60 -0.65 -8.47 4.83
C ILE A 60 -2.11 -8.23 5.23
N ILE A 61 -2.97 -9.24 5.06
CA ILE A 61 -4.39 -9.12 5.38
C ILE A 61 -4.60 -8.86 6.88
N ASP A 62 -3.89 -9.58 7.73
CA ASP A 62 -3.91 -9.39 9.19
C ASP A 62 -3.44 -7.99 9.57
N MET A 63 -2.35 -7.51 8.97
CA MET A 63 -1.85 -6.15 9.21
C MET A 63 -2.90 -5.11 8.82
N LEU A 64 -3.62 -5.28 7.71
CA LEU A 64 -4.66 -4.35 7.26
C LEU A 64 -5.85 -4.27 8.23
N PHE A 65 -6.24 -5.40 8.84
CA PHE A 65 -7.29 -5.41 9.87
C PHE A 65 -6.96 -4.50 11.06
N PHE A 66 -5.68 -4.36 11.42
CA PHE A 66 -5.24 -3.41 12.45
C PHE A 66 -4.97 -2.02 11.87
N ALA A 67 -4.27 -1.94 10.73
CA ALA A 67 -3.78 -0.68 10.18
C ALA A 67 -4.91 0.23 9.72
N VAL A 68 -5.92 -0.28 9.01
CA VAL A 68 -7.01 0.56 8.48
C VAL A 68 -7.76 1.31 9.60
N PRO A 69 -8.34 0.64 10.63
CA PRO A 69 -9.07 1.34 11.67
C PRO A 69 -8.15 2.26 12.49
N LEU A 70 -6.95 1.79 12.87
CA LEU A 70 -6.03 2.60 13.66
C LEU A 70 -5.54 3.82 12.88
N CYS A 71 -5.25 3.72 11.58
CA CYS A 71 -4.85 4.87 10.77
C CYS A 71 -5.97 5.92 10.65
N ILE A 72 -7.23 5.51 10.58
CA ILE A 72 -8.37 6.44 10.62
C ILE A 72 -8.41 7.17 11.96
N ILE A 73 -8.24 6.44 13.07
CA ILE A 73 -8.16 7.02 14.42
C ILE A 73 -6.96 7.99 14.52
N GLY A 74 -5.79 7.60 14.02
CA GLY A 74 -4.59 8.44 14.02
C GLY A 74 -4.76 9.71 13.19
N ALA A 75 -5.36 9.60 12.00
CA ALA A 75 -5.67 10.73 11.14
C ALA A 75 -6.65 11.71 11.80
N ARG A 76 -7.66 11.19 12.52
CA ARG A 76 -8.62 12.00 13.25
C ARG A 76 -8.00 12.66 14.49
N LEU A 77 -7.27 11.90 15.29
CA LEU A 77 -6.61 12.40 16.48
C LEU A 77 -5.64 13.54 16.15
N TYR A 78 -4.84 13.37 15.10
CA TYR A 78 -3.96 14.42 14.61
C TYR A 78 -4.76 15.67 14.20
N TYR A 79 -5.85 15.51 13.47
CA TYR A 79 -6.70 16.66 13.10
C TYR A 79 -7.23 17.40 14.34
N ILE A 80 -7.74 16.67 15.33
CA ILE A 80 -8.26 17.26 16.58
C ILE A 80 -7.17 18.03 17.33
N ILE A 81 -5.96 17.48 17.43
CA ILE A 81 -4.85 18.12 18.15
C ILE A 81 -4.48 19.47 17.51
N PHE A 82 -4.45 19.54 16.18
CA PHE A 82 -4.05 20.77 15.47
C PHE A 82 -5.20 21.77 15.27
N TYR A 83 -6.45 21.31 15.36
CA TYR A 83 -7.65 22.15 15.21
C TYR A 83 -8.54 22.09 16.46
N LEU A 84 -7.93 22.06 17.65
CA LEU A 84 -8.64 21.85 18.91
C LEU A 84 -9.70 22.91 19.17
N ASP A 85 -9.44 24.16 18.75
CA ASP A 85 -10.36 25.27 18.93
C ASP A 85 -11.69 25.08 18.16
N LEU A 86 -11.71 24.33 17.05
CA LEU A 86 -12.95 23.98 16.34
C LEU A 86 -13.91 23.12 17.19
N TYR A 87 -13.38 22.49 18.24
CA TYR A 87 -14.12 21.59 19.12
C TYR A 87 -14.34 22.18 20.51
N ARG A 88 -13.95 23.44 20.74
CA ARG A 88 -14.25 24.15 21.99
C ARG A 88 -15.63 24.77 21.90
N ARG A 89 -16.44 24.55 22.93
CA ARG A 89 -17.72 25.21 23.13
C ARG A 89 -17.50 26.60 23.73
N GLU A 90 -18.56 27.41 23.74
CA GLU A 90 -18.54 28.76 24.32
C GLU A 90 -18.16 28.76 25.81
N ASP A 91 -18.48 27.69 26.54
CA ASP A 91 -18.12 27.50 27.96
C ASP A 91 -16.68 26.98 28.18
N GLY A 92 -15.90 26.80 27.11
CA GLY A 92 -14.54 26.27 27.16
C GLY A 92 -14.43 24.74 27.24
N SER A 93 -15.55 24.02 27.34
CA SER A 93 -15.56 22.55 27.33
C SER A 93 -15.37 22.00 25.90
N LEU A 94 -14.93 20.74 25.80
CA LEU A 94 -14.69 20.07 24.52
C LEU A 94 -15.93 19.29 24.06
N ASP A 95 -16.31 19.46 22.79
CA ASP A 95 -17.35 18.65 22.17
C ASP A 95 -16.82 17.28 21.70
N PHE A 96 -16.75 16.32 22.62
CA PHE A 96 -16.34 14.94 22.34
C PHE A 96 -17.18 14.28 21.24
N GLY A 97 -18.46 14.65 21.13
CA GLY A 97 -19.32 14.17 20.05
C GLY A 97 -18.72 14.55 18.70
N ALA A 98 -18.46 15.84 18.48
CA ALA A 98 -17.84 16.34 17.25
C ALA A 98 -16.47 15.73 16.98
N MET A 99 -15.66 15.49 18.01
CA MET A 99 -14.36 14.87 17.86
C MET A 99 -14.44 13.46 17.26
N VAL A 100 -15.48 12.67 17.54
CA VAL A 100 -15.60 11.29 17.00
C VAL A 100 -16.25 11.24 15.62
N ARG A 101 -17.02 12.27 15.21
CA ARG A 101 -17.71 12.30 13.91
C ARG A 101 -16.74 12.45 12.74
N ILE A 102 -16.19 11.32 12.28
CA ILE A 102 -15.31 11.26 11.11
C ILE A 102 -16.03 11.49 9.78
N TRP A 103 -17.36 11.31 9.74
CA TRP A 103 -18.19 11.56 8.55
C TRP A 103 -18.42 13.04 8.28
N ASP A 104 -18.14 13.92 9.24
CA ASP A 104 -18.13 15.37 9.04
C ASP A 104 -16.84 15.85 8.32
N GLY A 105 -15.94 14.94 7.97
CA GLY A 105 -14.61 15.24 7.45
C GLY A 105 -13.58 15.43 8.57
N GLY A 106 -12.48 16.14 8.28
CA GLY A 106 -11.42 16.43 9.26
C GLY A 106 -10.52 15.23 9.57
N LEU A 107 -9.87 14.70 8.53
CA LEU A 107 -8.84 13.66 8.63
C LEU A 107 -7.52 14.22 8.11
N ALA A 108 -6.48 14.21 8.95
CA ALA A 108 -5.17 14.70 8.58
C ALA A 108 -4.25 13.54 8.17
N ILE A 109 -3.71 13.60 6.94
CA ILE A 109 -2.87 12.52 6.38
C ILE A 109 -1.64 12.21 7.23
N TYR A 110 -1.02 13.22 7.85
CA TYR A 110 0.15 13.04 8.71
C TYR A 110 -0.14 12.10 9.89
N GLY A 111 -1.32 12.25 10.52
CA GLY A 111 -1.75 11.35 11.59
C GLY A 111 -1.95 9.91 11.15
N GLY A 112 -2.51 9.71 9.95
CA GLY A 112 -2.65 8.39 9.35
C GLY A 112 -1.30 7.74 9.06
N VAL A 113 -0.34 8.48 8.48
CA VAL A 113 1.00 7.96 8.17
C VAL A 113 1.79 7.62 9.43
N ILE A 114 1.77 8.49 10.45
CA ILE A 114 2.44 8.23 11.74
C ILE A 114 1.89 6.95 12.35
N MET A 115 0.55 6.81 12.39
CA MET A 115 -0.08 5.63 12.94
C MET A 115 0.24 4.38 12.10
N ALA A 116 0.29 4.47 10.78
CA ALA A 116 0.67 3.35 9.92
C ALA A 116 2.07 2.81 10.25
N VAL A 117 3.04 3.71 10.50
CA VAL A 117 4.41 3.33 10.90
C VAL A 117 4.41 2.65 12.27
N ILE A 118 3.67 3.20 13.25
CA ILE A 118 3.55 2.61 14.59
C ILE A 118 2.94 1.21 14.51
N VAL A 119 1.82 1.05 13.80
CA VAL A 119 1.14 -0.23 13.64
C VAL A 119 2.05 -1.24 12.95
N LEU A 120 2.72 -0.85 11.84
CA LEU A 120 3.65 -1.72 11.15
C LEU A 120 4.81 -2.16 12.06
N PHE A 121 5.37 -1.24 12.85
CA PHE A 121 6.44 -1.55 13.79
C PHE A 121 5.99 -2.57 14.85
N VAL A 122 4.85 -2.31 15.51
CA VAL A 122 4.29 -3.20 16.54
C VAL A 122 3.95 -4.56 15.93
N PHE A 123 3.28 -4.58 14.78
CA PHE A 123 2.90 -5.80 14.08
C PHE A 123 4.13 -6.65 13.73
N CYS A 124 5.17 -6.04 13.16
CA CYS A 124 6.41 -6.74 12.83
C CYS A 124 7.10 -7.31 14.07
N ARG A 125 7.09 -6.59 15.20
CA ARG A 125 7.65 -7.08 16.46
C ARG A 125 6.89 -8.28 17.00
N VAL A 126 5.55 -8.24 16.99
CA VAL A 126 4.69 -9.33 17.47
C VAL A 126 4.80 -10.55 16.57
N ARG A 127 4.78 -10.38 15.25
CA ARG A 127 4.89 -11.46 14.25
C ARG A 127 6.33 -11.94 14.02
N LYS A 128 7.33 -11.31 14.65
CA LYS A 128 8.77 -11.57 14.45
C LYS A 128 9.21 -11.44 12.98
N ILE A 129 8.61 -10.49 12.27
CA ILE A 129 8.95 -10.16 10.88
C ILE A 129 9.95 -9.00 10.89
N LYS A 130 10.94 -9.02 9.98
CA LYS A 130 11.86 -7.89 9.84
C LYS A 130 11.12 -6.67 9.28
N PHE A 131 11.01 -5.62 10.11
CA PHE A 131 10.31 -4.38 9.78
C PHE A 131 10.65 -3.82 8.40
N LEU A 132 11.95 -3.70 8.07
CA LEU A 132 12.38 -3.13 6.80
C LEU A 132 12.01 -4.00 5.58
N ALA A 133 11.86 -5.31 5.74
CA ALA A 133 11.40 -6.17 4.65
C ALA A 133 9.90 -5.98 4.38
N PHE A 134 9.10 -5.77 5.43
CA PHE A 134 7.69 -5.44 5.28
C PHE A 134 7.53 -3.99 4.77
N ALA A 135 8.32 -3.04 5.26
CA ALA A 135 8.32 -1.67 4.76
C ALA A 135 8.68 -1.60 3.26
N ASP A 136 9.66 -2.40 2.82
CA ASP A 136 10.00 -2.55 1.40
C ASP A 136 8.83 -3.05 0.54
N LEU A 137 7.95 -3.88 1.08
CA LEU A 137 6.72 -4.30 0.42
C LEU A 137 5.66 -3.20 0.44
N GLY A 138 5.50 -2.51 1.58
CA GLY A 138 4.49 -1.48 1.79
C GLY A 138 4.62 -0.29 0.83
N VAL A 139 5.83 0.05 0.38
CA VAL A 139 6.03 1.20 -0.52
C VAL A 139 5.39 1.05 -1.90
N TYR A 140 5.21 -0.19 -2.38
CA TYR A 140 4.45 -0.43 -3.60
C TYR A 140 2.99 -0.06 -3.43
N GLY A 141 2.41 -0.42 -2.29
CA GLY A 141 1.04 -0.04 -1.94
C GLY A 141 0.89 1.48 -1.83
N MET A 142 1.87 2.17 -1.24
CA MET A 142 1.88 3.64 -1.18
C MET A 142 1.89 4.27 -2.58
N LEU A 143 2.79 3.83 -3.47
CA LEU A 143 2.88 4.36 -4.83
C LEU A 143 1.60 4.12 -5.64
N ILE A 144 1.00 2.93 -5.53
CA ILE A 144 -0.27 2.63 -6.20
C ILE A 144 -1.40 3.52 -5.64
N GLY A 145 -1.50 3.62 -4.31
CA GLY A 145 -2.50 4.45 -3.65
C GLY A 145 -2.38 5.93 -4.05
N GLN A 146 -1.15 6.45 -4.09
CA GLN A 146 -0.87 7.83 -4.52
C GLN A 146 -1.17 8.02 -6.01
N MET A 147 -0.69 7.12 -6.88
CA MET A 147 -0.89 7.20 -8.32
C MET A 147 -2.38 7.23 -8.70
N ILE A 148 -3.18 6.36 -8.09
CA ILE A 148 -4.61 6.25 -8.37
C ILE A 148 -5.40 7.33 -7.63
N GLY A 149 -5.09 7.59 -6.36
CA GLY A 149 -5.79 8.57 -5.52
C GLY A 149 -5.78 9.99 -6.10
N ARG A 150 -4.73 10.36 -6.86
CA ARG A 150 -4.65 11.67 -7.53
C ARG A 150 -5.77 11.92 -8.54
N TRP A 151 -6.33 10.87 -9.13
CA TRP A 151 -7.49 11.01 -10.01
C TRP A 151 -8.76 11.43 -9.26
N GLY A 152 -8.82 11.22 -7.93
CA GLY A 152 -9.84 11.83 -7.09
C GLY A 152 -9.76 13.37 -7.12
N ASN A 153 -8.54 13.93 -7.03
CA ASN A 153 -8.34 15.39 -7.10
C ASN A 153 -8.77 15.96 -8.45
N PHE A 154 -8.56 15.21 -9.55
CA PHE A 154 -9.06 15.58 -10.87
C PHE A 154 -10.59 15.66 -10.92
N VAL A 155 -11.29 14.64 -10.43
CA VAL A 155 -12.77 14.61 -10.43
C VAL A 155 -13.36 15.69 -9.51
N ASN A 156 -12.68 16.01 -8.41
CA ASN A 156 -13.07 17.09 -7.50
C ASN A 156 -12.64 18.49 -7.96
N ILE A 157 -11.77 18.60 -8.97
CA ILE A 157 -11.19 19.86 -9.44
C ILE A 157 -10.50 20.61 -8.28
N GLU A 158 -9.61 19.91 -7.59
CA GLU A 158 -8.86 20.44 -6.45
C GLU A 158 -7.37 20.13 -6.59
N ALA A 159 -6.55 20.70 -5.70
CA ALA A 159 -5.11 20.43 -5.62
C ALA A 159 -4.31 20.71 -6.91
N TYR A 160 -4.83 21.58 -7.78
CA TYR A 160 -4.21 21.99 -9.04
C TYR A 160 -3.03 22.97 -8.82
N GLY A 161 -2.24 23.19 -9.86
CA GLY A 161 -1.10 24.10 -9.80
C GLY A 161 -1.42 25.54 -10.17
N GLY A 162 -0.38 26.37 -10.24
CA GLY A 162 -0.49 27.76 -10.70
C GLY A 162 -0.84 27.87 -12.20
N PRO A 163 -1.12 29.10 -12.67
CA PRO A 163 -1.39 29.38 -14.08
C PRO A 163 -0.25 28.94 -15.01
N THR A 164 -0.58 28.45 -16.20
CA THR A 164 0.42 27.98 -17.17
C THR A 164 -0.09 27.98 -18.61
N ASP A 165 0.80 28.21 -19.57
CA ASP A 165 0.50 28.22 -21.01
C ASP A 165 0.92 26.93 -21.73
N LEU A 166 1.32 25.89 -20.99
CA LEU A 166 1.80 24.62 -21.55
C LEU A 166 0.73 23.95 -22.45
N PRO A 167 1.14 23.14 -23.45
CA PRO A 167 0.19 22.52 -24.37
C PRO A 167 -0.77 21.52 -23.70
N TRP A 168 -0.41 20.96 -22.54
CA TRP A 168 -1.25 20.08 -21.74
C TRP A 168 -1.88 20.77 -20.52
N ARG A 169 -1.94 22.12 -20.51
CA ARG A 169 -2.58 22.88 -19.42
C ARG A 169 -4.04 22.48 -19.22
N MET A 170 -4.47 22.55 -17.96
CA MET A 170 -5.81 22.16 -17.53
C MET A 170 -6.63 23.42 -17.26
N GLY A 171 -7.64 23.68 -18.09
CA GLY A 171 -8.58 24.78 -17.91
C GLY A 171 -9.67 24.42 -16.89
N ILE A 172 -9.85 25.26 -15.88
CA ILE A 172 -10.84 25.10 -14.82
C ILE A 172 -11.60 26.40 -14.58
N TYR A 173 -12.75 26.30 -13.92
CA TYR A 173 -13.43 27.46 -13.35
C TYR A 173 -13.26 27.46 -11.82
N ALA A 174 -12.58 28.48 -11.30
CA ALA A 174 -12.37 28.67 -9.87
C ALA A 174 -12.99 30.00 -9.40
N TYR A 175 -13.31 30.09 -8.10
CA TYR A 175 -13.71 31.37 -7.51
C TYR A 175 -12.47 32.10 -7.01
N VAL A 176 -12.19 33.26 -7.60
CA VAL A 176 -11.09 34.16 -7.21
C VAL A 176 -11.73 35.50 -6.87
N ASP A 177 -11.45 36.03 -5.66
CA ASP A 177 -12.03 37.28 -5.15
C ASP A 177 -13.57 37.34 -5.24
N GLY A 178 -14.23 36.20 -5.02
CA GLY A 178 -15.69 36.08 -5.06
C GLY A 178 -16.29 35.97 -6.47
N ALA A 179 -15.48 36.07 -7.53
CA ALA A 179 -15.91 35.92 -8.92
C ALA A 179 -15.51 34.56 -9.50
N ARG A 180 -16.41 33.92 -10.26
CA ARG A 180 -16.10 32.69 -10.98
C ARG A 180 -15.31 33.03 -12.25
N GLN A 181 -14.05 32.62 -12.29
CA GLN A 181 -13.13 32.93 -13.38
C GLN A 181 -12.60 31.65 -14.03
N TYR A 182 -12.40 31.71 -15.35
CA TYR A 182 -11.69 30.68 -16.09
C TYR A 182 -10.19 30.88 -15.91
N MET A 183 -9.46 29.79 -15.66
CA MET A 183 -8.00 29.80 -15.57
C MET A 183 -7.41 28.50 -16.12
N GLU A 184 -6.26 28.61 -16.74
CA GLU A 184 -5.50 27.48 -17.27
C GLU A 184 -4.32 27.20 -16.34
N VAL A 185 -4.30 26.01 -15.75
CA VAL A 185 -3.39 25.67 -14.64
C VAL A 185 -2.60 24.41 -14.93
N HIS A 186 -1.51 24.22 -14.17
CA HIS A 186 -0.77 22.96 -14.19
C HIS A 186 -1.67 21.80 -13.67
N PRO A 187 -1.87 20.71 -14.44
CA PRO A 187 -2.51 19.48 -13.95
C PRO A 187 -1.59 18.70 -13.01
N THR A 188 -1.36 19.22 -11.81
CA THR A 188 -0.54 18.59 -10.77
C THR A 188 -0.98 17.16 -10.44
N PHE A 189 -2.29 16.86 -10.50
CA PHE A 189 -2.79 15.49 -10.33
C PHE A 189 -2.11 14.52 -11.31
N LEU A 190 -1.94 14.93 -12.57
CA LEU A 190 -1.34 14.13 -13.63
C LEU A 190 0.16 14.02 -13.42
N TYR A 191 0.82 15.12 -13.04
CA TYR A 191 2.25 15.12 -12.73
C TYR A 191 2.57 14.17 -11.57
N GLU A 192 1.78 14.23 -10.49
CA GLU A 192 1.94 13.33 -9.35
C GLU A 192 1.62 11.89 -9.75
N SER A 193 0.56 11.64 -10.51
CA SER A 193 0.20 10.28 -10.96
C SER A 193 1.30 9.65 -11.82
N LEU A 194 1.82 10.39 -12.80
CA LEU A 194 2.91 9.93 -13.68
C LEU A 194 4.23 9.77 -12.93
N TRP A 195 4.55 10.66 -11.99
CA TRP A 195 5.75 10.54 -11.15
C TRP A 195 5.70 9.27 -10.28
N ASN A 196 4.53 8.97 -9.70
CA ASN A 196 4.32 7.75 -8.92
C ASN A 196 4.35 6.50 -9.81
N LEU A 197 3.82 6.55 -11.04
CA LEU A 197 3.93 5.45 -12.00
C LEU A 197 5.38 5.16 -12.36
N LEU A 198 6.17 6.19 -12.67
CA LEU A 198 7.59 6.04 -12.99
C LEU A 198 8.36 5.49 -11.78
N GLY A 199 8.07 5.99 -10.57
CA GLY A 199 8.63 5.48 -9.33
C GLY A 199 8.29 4.02 -9.08
N PHE A 200 7.03 3.63 -9.32
CA PHE A 200 6.58 2.25 -9.21
C PHE A 200 7.35 1.33 -10.16
N VAL A 201 7.41 1.68 -11.44
CA VAL A 201 8.16 0.91 -12.45
C VAL A 201 9.63 0.80 -12.06
N LEU A 202 10.25 1.91 -11.64
CA LEU A 202 11.64 1.94 -11.18
C LEU A 202 11.86 0.97 -10.02
N LEU A 203 11.06 1.07 -8.95
CA LEU A 203 11.21 0.21 -7.77
C LEU A 203 10.98 -1.26 -8.11
N VAL A 204 10.03 -1.58 -8.99
CA VAL A 204 9.81 -2.96 -9.47
C VAL A 204 11.05 -3.51 -10.18
N VAL A 205 11.69 -2.71 -11.03
CA VAL A 205 12.92 -3.09 -11.73
C VAL A 205 14.05 -3.28 -10.72
N ILE A 206 14.23 -2.36 -9.76
CA ILE A 206 15.26 -2.48 -8.72
C ILE A 206 15.02 -3.73 -7.87
N ALA A 207 13.80 -3.98 -7.40
CA ALA A 207 13.50 -5.17 -6.60
C ALA A 207 13.74 -6.48 -7.35
N ARG A 208 13.54 -6.49 -8.67
CA ARG A 208 13.76 -7.66 -9.52
C ARG A 208 15.24 -7.94 -9.79
N LYS A 209 16.05 -6.89 -10.00
CA LYS A 209 17.40 -7.04 -10.54
C LYS A 209 18.51 -6.66 -9.56
N TRP A 210 18.26 -5.73 -8.64
CA TRP A 210 19.31 -5.01 -7.92
C TRP A 210 19.05 -4.84 -6.41
N ARG A 211 18.09 -5.56 -5.83
CA ARG A 211 17.86 -5.54 -4.38
C ARG A 211 19.00 -6.27 -3.67
N LYS A 212 19.66 -5.57 -2.75
CA LYS A 212 20.80 -6.05 -1.97
C LYS A 212 20.51 -6.17 -0.48
N PHE A 213 19.63 -5.34 0.09
CA PHE A 213 19.29 -5.37 1.52
C PHE A 213 17.81 -5.06 1.77
N ASP A 214 17.30 -5.47 2.94
CA ASP A 214 15.95 -5.10 3.38
C ASP A 214 15.95 -3.64 3.86
N GLY A 215 15.06 -2.83 3.31
CA GLY A 215 14.98 -1.38 3.48
C GLY A 215 15.40 -0.60 2.23
N GLN A 216 15.94 -1.28 1.21
CA GLN A 216 16.38 -0.61 -0.02
C GLN A 216 15.20 -0.01 -0.80
N MET A 217 14.05 -0.70 -0.87
CA MET A 217 12.88 -0.19 -1.59
C MET A 217 12.23 0.94 -0.80
N PHE A 218 12.19 0.81 0.52
CA PHE A 218 11.74 1.86 1.43
C PHE A 218 12.54 3.15 1.24
N LEU A 219 13.87 3.08 1.29
CA LEU A 219 14.71 4.23 1.05
C LEU A 219 14.58 4.75 -0.39
N SER A 220 14.51 3.85 -1.38
CA SER A 220 14.34 4.26 -2.79
C SER A 220 13.03 5.02 -3.01
N TYR A 221 11.95 4.61 -2.33
CA TYR A 221 10.68 5.32 -2.33
C TYR A 221 10.80 6.73 -1.74
N PHE A 222 11.41 6.88 -0.55
CA PHE A 222 11.58 8.21 0.04
C PHE A 222 12.49 9.12 -0.77
N ALA A 223 13.55 8.56 -1.38
CA ALA A 223 14.39 9.28 -2.33
C ALA A 223 13.57 9.77 -3.53
N TRP A 224 12.82 8.87 -4.18
CA TRP A 224 12.07 9.16 -5.40
C TRP A 224 10.86 10.07 -5.15
N TYR A 225 9.96 9.65 -4.26
CA TYR A 225 8.74 10.37 -3.95
C TYR A 225 9.05 11.70 -3.26
N GLY A 226 10.06 11.76 -2.38
CA GLY A 226 10.45 13.00 -1.72
C GLY A 226 10.91 14.08 -2.70
N VAL A 227 11.70 13.71 -3.71
CA VAL A 227 12.10 14.62 -4.81
C VAL A 227 10.87 15.11 -5.58
N GLY A 228 10.01 14.20 -6.04
CA GLY A 228 8.80 14.59 -6.77
C GLY A 228 7.87 15.46 -5.95
N ARG A 229 7.69 15.14 -4.66
CA ARG A 229 6.88 15.93 -3.72
C ARG A 229 7.46 17.32 -3.55
N GLY A 230 8.77 17.46 -3.45
CA GLY A 230 9.45 18.76 -3.34
C GLY A 230 9.21 19.66 -4.57
N PHE A 231 9.33 19.11 -5.77
CA PHE A 231 9.12 19.90 -7.00
C PHE A 231 7.63 20.19 -7.27
N ILE A 232 6.77 19.18 -7.17
CA ILE A 232 5.35 19.32 -7.52
C ILE A 232 4.60 20.15 -6.47
N GLU A 233 4.95 20.05 -5.19
CA GLU A 233 4.39 20.94 -4.16
C GLU A 233 4.72 22.40 -4.47
N GLY A 234 5.87 22.71 -5.07
CA GLY A 234 6.21 24.07 -5.52
C GLY A 234 5.28 24.63 -6.60
N LEU A 235 4.62 23.76 -7.36
CA LEU A 235 3.65 24.16 -8.39
C LEU A 235 2.24 24.41 -7.81
N ARG A 236 1.92 23.84 -6.66
CA ARG A 236 0.58 23.91 -6.06
C ARG A 236 0.23 25.30 -5.55
N THR A 237 -1.06 25.60 -5.48
CA THR A 237 -1.58 26.86 -4.94
C THR A 237 -2.16 26.71 -3.53
N ASP A 238 -2.52 25.48 -3.13
CA ASP A 238 -3.24 25.12 -1.91
C ASP A 238 -2.35 24.41 -0.86
N SER A 239 -1.10 24.85 -0.73
CA SER A 239 -0.13 24.19 0.15
C SER A 239 -0.36 24.49 1.63
N LEU A 240 -0.01 23.53 2.49
CA LEU A 240 0.11 23.78 3.92
C LEU A 240 1.41 24.54 4.20
N TYR A 241 1.29 25.74 4.76
CA TYR A 241 2.41 26.59 5.11
C TYR A 241 2.85 26.37 6.56
N PHE A 242 4.14 26.53 6.82
CA PHE A 242 4.69 26.45 8.15
C PHE A 242 4.36 27.73 8.91
N PHE A 243 3.32 27.68 9.74
CA PHE A 243 2.75 28.85 10.40
C PHE A 243 2.47 29.98 9.38
N ASN A 244 2.87 31.21 9.67
CA ASN A 244 2.71 32.38 8.81
C ASN A 244 3.93 32.64 7.90
N THR A 245 4.71 31.60 7.57
CA THR A 245 5.88 31.73 6.68
C THR A 245 5.52 31.28 5.25
N PRO A 246 6.27 31.74 4.22
CA PRO A 246 6.08 31.26 2.86
C PRO A 246 6.58 29.81 2.63
N ILE A 247 7.01 29.12 3.70
CA ILE A 247 7.62 27.79 3.62
C ILE A 247 6.51 26.73 3.57
N ARG A 248 6.48 25.94 2.50
CA ARG A 248 5.52 24.84 2.32
C ARG A 248 6.01 23.60 3.07
N VAL A 249 5.21 23.11 4.02
CA VAL A 249 5.58 21.99 4.91
C VAL A 249 5.93 20.74 4.11
N SER A 250 5.07 20.36 3.15
CA SER A 250 5.29 19.14 2.37
C SER A 250 6.50 19.23 1.45
N GLN A 251 6.87 20.43 1.02
CA GLN A 251 8.01 20.66 0.15
C GLN A 251 9.31 20.42 0.92
N VAL A 252 9.43 21.02 2.10
CA VAL A 252 10.57 20.80 3.01
C VAL A 252 10.65 19.33 3.40
N PHE A 253 9.53 18.74 3.82
CA PHE A 253 9.47 17.33 4.19
C PHE A 253 9.92 16.42 3.03
N GLY A 254 9.45 16.70 1.81
CA GLY A 254 9.85 15.96 0.60
C GLY A 254 11.37 16.00 0.36
N PHE A 255 11.96 17.20 0.30
CA PHE A 255 13.40 17.33 0.04
C PHE A 255 14.27 16.76 1.16
N VAL A 256 13.91 16.99 2.43
CA VAL A 256 14.67 16.48 3.58
C VAL A 256 14.63 14.96 3.62
N THR A 257 13.45 14.35 3.47
CA THR A 257 13.34 12.89 3.46
C THR A 257 14.05 12.27 2.27
N ALA A 258 14.01 12.91 1.09
CA ALA A 258 14.77 12.47 -0.06
C ALA A 258 16.29 12.53 0.18
N ALA A 259 16.80 13.65 0.71
CA ALA A 259 18.22 13.81 0.99
C ALA A 259 18.73 12.74 1.98
N ILE A 260 18.01 12.52 3.08
CA ILE A 260 18.33 11.48 4.06
C ILE A 260 18.33 10.10 3.39
N ALA A 261 17.30 9.79 2.61
CA ALA A 261 17.18 8.49 1.96
C ALA A 261 18.29 8.23 0.93
N ILE A 262 18.67 9.25 0.15
CA ILE A 262 19.76 9.18 -0.83
C ILE A 262 21.09 8.94 -0.11
N VAL A 263 21.39 9.69 0.95
CA VAL A 263 22.61 9.50 1.75
C VAL A 263 22.66 8.08 2.31
N LEU A 264 21.57 7.58 2.88
CA LEU A 264 21.50 6.22 3.41
C LEU A 264 21.63 5.15 2.30
N LEU A 265 21.08 5.39 1.11
CA LEU A 265 21.26 4.50 -0.04
C LEU A 265 22.72 4.46 -0.49
N ILE A 266 23.39 5.61 -0.60
CA ILE A 266 24.81 5.69 -0.96
C ILE A 266 25.66 4.96 0.09
N ILE A 267 25.41 5.19 1.38
CA ILE A 267 26.13 4.54 2.47
C ILE A 267 25.95 3.01 2.40
N ASN A 268 24.71 2.54 2.30
CA ASN A 268 24.45 1.11 2.29
C ASN A 268 24.94 0.46 0.99
N LEU A 269 24.69 1.03 -0.18
CA LEU A 269 25.05 0.41 -1.46
C LEU A 269 26.54 0.51 -1.80
N GLY A 270 27.21 1.57 -1.36
CA GLY A 270 28.61 1.86 -1.70
C GLY A 270 29.62 1.32 -0.69
N PHE A 271 29.30 1.37 0.60
CA PHE A 271 30.29 1.11 1.67
C PHE A 271 30.00 -0.14 2.50
N ARG A 272 28.80 -0.72 2.40
CA ARG A 272 28.47 -1.96 3.11
C ARG A 272 28.50 -3.15 2.15
N LYS A 273 29.13 -4.23 2.60
CA LYS A 273 29.02 -5.54 1.94
C LYS A 273 27.63 -6.10 2.23
N HIS A 274 27.00 -6.66 1.22
CA HIS A 274 25.70 -7.32 1.35
C HIS A 274 25.85 -8.78 0.97
N ASP A 275 25.46 -9.65 1.89
CA ASP A 275 25.27 -11.06 1.59
C ASP A 275 23.79 -11.27 1.20
N PRO A 276 23.50 -11.87 0.02
CA PRO A 276 22.14 -12.27 -0.31
C PRO A 276 21.44 -13.06 0.81
N ASP A 277 22.16 -13.83 1.60
CA ASP A 277 21.61 -14.63 2.69
C ASP A 277 21.06 -13.81 3.87
N ASP A 278 21.46 -12.54 4.00
CA ASP A 278 20.96 -11.64 5.04
C ASP A 278 19.54 -11.11 4.74
N LEU A 279 19.11 -11.20 3.48
CA LEU A 279 17.77 -10.81 3.07
C LEU A 279 16.73 -11.65 3.83
N TRP A 280 15.71 -10.98 4.36
CA TRP A 280 14.64 -11.64 5.11
C TRP A 280 14.02 -12.81 4.36
N VAL A 281 13.74 -12.63 3.06
CA VAL A 281 13.19 -13.70 2.20
C VAL A 281 14.07 -14.96 2.15
N ASN A 282 15.40 -14.81 2.15
CA ASN A 282 16.30 -15.94 2.06
C ASN A 282 16.43 -16.64 3.41
N ARG A 283 16.41 -15.88 4.51
CA ARG A 283 16.37 -16.46 5.86
C ARG A 283 15.09 -17.26 6.11
N VAL A 284 13.93 -16.72 5.73
CA VAL A 284 12.64 -17.43 5.81
C VAL A 284 12.66 -18.72 4.99
N LYS A 285 13.21 -18.69 3.78
CA LYS A 285 13.36 -19.90 2.93
C LYS A 285 14.32 -20.93 3.52
N LYS A 286 15.38 -20.50 4.22
CA LYS A 286 16.32 -21.40 4.88
C LYS A 286 15.67 -22.11 6.08
N SER A 287 14.93 -21.37 6.90
CA SER A 287 14.17 -21.89 8.05
C SER A 287 12.80 -22.48 7.67
N ALA A 288 12.55 -22.70 6.39
CA ALA A 288 11.28 -23.22 5.89
C ALA A 288 10.98 -24.60 6.47
N ARG A 289 9.80 -24.74 7.05
CA ARG A 289 9.29 -26.01 7.55
C ARG A 289 9.11 -27.02 6.40
N ARG A 290 9.41 -28.29 6.63
CA ARG A 290 9.17 -29.36 5.65
C ARG A 290 7.81 -30.00 5.88
N VAL A 291 7.03 -30.19 4.83
CA VAL A 291 5.68 -30.75 4.89
C VAL A 291 5.56 -31.87 3.87
N ALA A 292 5.14 -33.04 4.33
CA ALA A 292 4.82 -34.15 3.46
C ALA A 292 3.35 -34.06 3.00
N LEU A 293 3.10 -34.20 1.70
CA LEU A 293 1.78 -34.28 1.09
C LEU A 293 1.59 -35.69 0.53
N VAL A 294 0.64 -36.42 1.11
CA VAL A 294 0.32 -37.79 0.70
C VAL A 294 -1.03 -37.79 -0.03
N TYR A 295 -1.06 -38.35 -1.23
CA TYR A 295 -2.27 -38.41 -2.06
C TYR A 295 -2.32 -39.72 -2.85
N VAL A 296 -3.51 -40.11 -3.32
CA VAL A 296 -3.69 -41.30 -4.16
C VAL A 296 -3.46 -40.94 -5.63
N GLU A 297 -2.59 -41.70 -6.28
CA GLU A 297 -2.29 -41.56 -7.69
C GLU A 297 -3.51 -41.91 -8.55
N GLY A 298 -3.75 -41.11 -9.59
CA GLY A 298 -4.89 -41.31 -10.49
C GLY A 298 -6.24 -40.79 -9.97
N ASP A 299 -6.34 -40.30 -8.73
CA ASP A 299 -7.56 -39.64 -8.23
C ASP A 299 -7.61 -38.15 -8.65
N PRO A 300 -8.57 -37.74 -9.49
CA PRO A 300 -8.72 -36.34 -9.89
C PRO A 300 -8.95 -35.38 -8.71
N ALA A 301 -9.63 -35.84 -7.65
CA ALA A 301 -9.91 -35.03 -6.48
C ALA A 301 -8.64 -34.86 -5.62
N GLY A 302 -7.87 -35.94 -5.43
CA GLY A 302 -6.53 -35.91 -4.83
C GLY A 302 -5.56 -35.00 -5.58
N ALA A 303 -5.55 -35.03 -6.91
CA ALA A 303 -4.72 -34.14 -7.73
C ALA A 303 -5.10 -32.66 -7.56
N LYS A 304 -6.40 -32.36 -7.52
CA LYS A 304 -6.89 -31.00 -7.24
C LYS A 304 -6.50 -30.54 -5.84
N TRP A 305 -6.68 -31.38 -4.83
CA TRP A 305 -6.26 -31.12 -3.45
C TRP A 305 -4.76 -30.88 -3.36
N LEU A 306 -3.93 -31.70 -4.01
CA LEU A 306 -2.48 -31.56 -4.03
C LEU A 306 -2.07 -30.20 -4.59
N LYS A 307 -2.70 -29.78 -5.70
CA LYS A 307 -2.45 -28.46 -6.31
C LYS A 307 -2.82 -27.32 -5.37
N GLU A 308 -3.96 -27.41 -4.69
CA GLU A 308 -4.43 -26.41 -3.72
C GLU A 308 -3.51 -26.33 -2.49
N GLN A 309 -3.14 -27.46 -1.90
CA GLN A 309 -2.24 -27.53 -0.76
C GLN A 309 -0.83 -27.07 -1.11
N SER A 310 -0.30 -27.50 -2.26
CA SER A 310 1.01 -27.08 -2.74
C SER A 310 1.08 -25.57 -2.92
N ARG A 311 0.04 -24.97 -3.52
CA ARG A 311 -0.06 -23.51 -3.65
C ARG A 311 -0.05 -22.82 -2.29
N ARG A 312 -0.91 -23.26 -1.35
CA ARG A 312 -1.02 -22.70 0.00
C ARG A 312 0.31 -22.77 0.76
N LEU A 313 0.90 -23.95 0.84
CA LEU A 313 2.14 -24.18 1.57
C LEU A 313 3.34 -23.48 0.95
N THR A 314 3.38 -23.33 -0.38
CA THR A 314 4.40 -22.53 -1.06
C THR A 314 4.28 -21.04 -0.69
N GLN A 315 3.06 -20.52 -0.55
CA GLN A 315 2.83 -19.14 -0.08
C GLN A 315 3.26 -18.94 1.38
N GLU A 316 3.26 -19.99 2.19
CA GLU A 316 3.82 -20.00 3.54
C GLU A 316 5.33 -20.25 3.60
N PHE A 317 5.99 -20.35 2.43
CA PHE A 317 7.41 -20.69 2.26
C PHE A 317 7.78 -22.10 2.74
N ALA A 318 6.85 -23.04 2.87
CA ALA A 318 7.17 -24.42 3.26
C ALA A 318 7.89 -25.18 2.13
N LYS A 319 8.77 -26.12 2.51
CA LYS A 319 9.38 -27.10 1.60
C LYS A 319 8.47 -28.32 1.52
N LEU A 320 8.11 -28.73 0.30
CA LEU A 320 7.14 -29.78 0.06
C LEU A 320 7.82 -31.08 -0.35
N GLU A 321 7.39 -32.18 0.27
CA GLU A 321 7.72 -33.55 -0.14
C GLU A 321 6.41 -34.24 -0.53
N THR A 322 6.28 -34.73 -1.77
CA THR A 322 5.03 -35.32 -2.26
C THR A 322 5.16 -36.83 -2.38
N TYR A 323 4.20 -37.56 -1.82
CA TYR A 323 4.13 -39.02 -1.83
C TYR A 323 2.85 -39.45 -2.54
N ALA A 324 3.01 -40.10 -3.70
CA ALA A 324 1.91 -40.67 -4.46
C ALA A 324 1.71 -42.13 -4.03
N LEU A 325 0.52 -42.45 -3.54
CA LEU A 325 0.10 -43.81 -3.22
C LEU A 325 -0.52 -44.45 -4.46
N PRO A 326 -0.04 -45.61 -4.92
CA PRO A 326 -0.66 -46.32 -6.04
C PRO A 326 -2.16 -46.57 -5.83
N ALA A 327 -2.92 -46.62 -6.91
CA ALA A 327 -4.33 -46.98 -6.82
C ALA A 327 -4.49 -48.42 -6.29
N GLY A 328 -5.28 -48.60 -5.23
CA GLY A 328 -5.50 -49.91 -4.60
C GLY A 328 -4.53 -50.29 -3.48
N THR A 329 -3.64 -49.38 -3.04
CA THR A 329 -2.84 -49.56 -1.82
C THR A 329 -3.72 -49.93 -0.63
N SER A 330 -3.32 -50.95 0.13
CA SER A 330 -4.09 -51.42 1.27
C SER A 330 -4.12 -50.37 2.40
N ALA A 331 -5.10 -50.48 3.30
CA ALA A 331 -5.18 -49.60 4.46
C ALA A 331 -3.95 -49.75 5.38
N GLU A 332 -3.42 -50.97 5.51
CA GLU A 332 -2.22 -51.27 6.31
C GLU A 332 -0.97 -50.60 5.73
N GLU A 333 -0.70 -50.78 4.43
CA GLU A 333 0.46 -50.16 3.74
C GLU A 333 0.41 -48.63 3.82
N ARG A 334 -0.79 -48.06 3.67
CA ARG A 334 -0.98 -46.61 3.82
C ARG A 334 -0.67 -46.16 5.24
N ASP A 335 -1.23 -46.84 6.24
CA ASP A 335 -1.07 -46.44 7.64
C ASP A 335 0.38 -46.64 8.13
N GLU A 336 1.09 -47.64 7.60
CA GLU A 336 2.53 -47.83 7.81
C GLU A 336 3.35 -46.66 7.27
N LEU A 337 3.11 -46.25 6.00
CA LEU A 337 3.76 -45.08 5.43
C LEU A 337 3.47 -43.81 6.25
N LEU A 338 2.23 -43.60 6.65
CA LEU A 338 1.84 -42.43 7.43
C LEU A 338 2.50 -42.42 8.81
N THR A 339 2.67 -43.58 9.42
CA THR A 339 3.38 -43.73 10.70
C THR A 339 4.85 -43.39 10.52
N ALA A 340 5.52 -43.96 9.51
CA ALA A 340 6.92 -43.69 9.21
C ALA A 340 7.17 -42.19 8.89
N LEU A 341 6.26 -41.54 8.18
CA LEU A 341 6.37 -40.10 7.89
C LEU A 341 6.15 -39.23 9.15
N LYS A 342 5.26 -39.63 10.06
CA LYS A 342 5.03 -38.90 11.32
C LYS A 342 6.18 -39.05 12.31
N GLU A 343 6.95 -40.14 12.24
CA GLU A 343 8.13 -40.37 13.07
C GLU A 343 9.37 -39.57 12.61
N ARG A 344 9.36 -39.02 11.40
CA ARG A 344 10.45 -38.18 10.91
C ARG A 344 10.50 -36.83 11.64
N GLU A 345 11.55 -36.64 12.44
CA GLU A 345 11.80 -35.39 13.16
C GLU A 345 12.05 -34.17 12.25
N ASP A 346 12.45 -34.38 11.00
CA ASP A 346 12.72 -33.30 10.05
C ASP A 346 11.45 -32.76 9.37
N LEU A 347 10.32 -33.47 9.47
CA LEU A 347 9.01 -33.05 8.98
C LEU A 347 8.26 -32.29 10.07
N SER A 348 7.74 -31.13 9.71
CA SER A 348 6.89 -30.33 10.59
C SER A 348 5.43 -30.76 10.57
N ASP A 349 5.00 -31.41 9.49
CA ASP A 349 3.60 -31.78 9.27
C ASP A 349 3.49 -32.83 8.15
N VAL A 350 2.44 -33.66 8.23
CA VAL A 350 2.11 -34.70 7.24
C VAL A 350 0.62 -34.56 6.90
N LEU A 351 0.32 -34.04 5.71
CA LEU A 351 -1.05 -33.86 5.24
C LEU A 351 -1.43 -34.97 4.28
N VAL A 352 -2.63 -35.53 4.46
CA VAL A 352 -3.11 -36.68 3.69
C VAL A 352 -4.44 -36.32 3.04
N TYR A 353 -4.56 -36.57 1.74
CA TYR A 353 -5.86 -36.58 1.10
C TYR A 353 -6.57 -37.91 1.42
N GLN A 354 -7.58 -37.85 2.28
CA GLN A 354 -8.48 -38.98 2.49
C GLN A 354 -9.65 -38.86 1.52
N GLN A 355 -9.79 -39.82 0.62
CA GLN A 355 -11.00 -40.01 -0.17
C GLN A 355 -12.14 -40.23 0.84
N LYS A 356 -13.16 -39.35 0.87
CA LYS A 356 -14.39 -39.66 1.61
C LYS A 356 -14.92 -40.96 1.00
N GLN A 357 -14.93 -42.04 1.77
CA GLN A 357 -15.68 -43.22 1.38
C GLN A 357 -17.15 -42.79 1.19
N PRO A 358 -17.81 -43.23 0.09
CA PRO A 358 -19.18 -42.85 -0.21
C PRO A 358 -20.17 -43.24 0.88
#